data_AF-A0A3N5GK36-F1
#
_entry.id   AF-A0A3N5GK36-F1
#
_cell.length_a   1.000
_cell.length_b   1.000
_cell.length_c   1.000
_cell.angle_alpha   90.00
_cell.angle_beta   90.00
_cell.angle_gamma   90.00
#
_symmetry.space_group_name_H-M   'P 1'
#
loop_
_entity.id
_entity.type
_entity.pdbx_description
1 polymer ?
#
loop_
_entity_poly.entity_id
_entity_poly.type
_entity_poly.pdbx_seq_one_letter_code
_entity_poly.pdbx_strand_id
1 'polypeptide(L)'
;MLPVAVSDKVGGGANLGGVPVTVFGSASTARYVRVSLDALPVLKTATLIFDARDVNLLKAVVPPLSGARLQQALPNVVEDLLLQDPQSCAFALGPRLDGEGRRLVAAIDRGWLEFVVGAFERRGITVQAAWPAQLVLQVGPDRTALACLNDGLVLRTGLLDGIGWGASSSADLRAEAIVAAIAAAGTPSAPFAPPAPDA
;
A
#
# COMPACT_ATOMS: atom_id res chain seq x y z
N MET A 1 1.97 8.27 10.51
CA MET A 1 0.95 7.56 11.31
C MET A 1 1.48 7.48 12.73
N LEU A 2 1.01 8.34 13.65
CA LEU A 2 1.50 8.39 15.04
C LEU A 2 0.31 8.22 16.01
N PRO A 3 0.47 7.47 17.13
CA PRO A 3 -0.53 7.38 18.20
C PRO A 3 -0.83 8.75 18.84
N VAL A 4 -1.84 8.90 19.69
CA VAL A 4 -1.93 9.97 20.72
C VAL A 4 -2.61 9.36 21.93
N ALA A 5 -2.06 9.56 23.13
CA ALA A 5 -2.73 9.23 24.39
C ALA A 5 -3.69 10.36 24.78
N VAL A 6 -4.89 9.98 25.23
CA VAL A 6 -5.98 10.89 25.58
C VAL A 6 -5.65 11.65 26.86
N SER A 7 -5.65 12.98 26.80
CA SER A 7 -6.09 13.80 27.91
C SER A 7 -7.20 14.71 27.40
N ASP A 8 -8.31 14.73 28.13
CA ASP A 8 -9.57 15.34 27.74
C ASP A 8 -9.45 16.85 27.53
N LYS A 9 -9.37 17.25 26.26
CA LYS A 9 -10.00 18.44 25.64
C LYS A 9 -9.39 18.63 24.25
N VAL A 10 -10.07 18.16 23.20
CA VAL A 10 -9.82 18.62 21.83
C VAL A 10 -11.11 19.24 21.32
N GLY A 11 -11.24 20.54 21.58
CA GLY A 11 -12.13 21.41 20.81
C GLY A 11 -11.44 21.73 19.49
N GLY A 12 -12.17 21.57 18.39
CA GLY A 12 -11.71 21.95 17.06
C GLY A 12 -11.51 23.46 16.97
N GLY A 13 -10.27 23.87 16.72
CA GLY A 13 -9.90 25.24 16.41
C GLY A 13 -8.48 25.24 15.87
N ALA A 14 -8.34 25.53 14.57
CA ALA A 14 -7.04 25.78 13.97
C ALA A 14 -6.44 27.02 14.65
N ASN A 15 -5.39 26.82 15.44
CA ASN A 15 -4.61 27.92 16.00
C ASN A 15 -3.20 27.91 15.43
N LEU A 16 -2.78 29.10 14.98
CA LEU A 16 -1.49 29.47 14.38
C LEU A 16 -0.31 29.46 15.39
N GLY A 17 -0.37 28.62 16.42
CA GLY A 17 0.67 28.51 17.45
C GLY A 17 1.06 27.06 17.62
N GLY A 18 2.26 26.69 17.14
CA GLY A 18 2.78 25.33 17.22
C GLY A 18 2.83 24.81 18.65
N VAL A 19 1.88 23.93 19.00
CA VAL A 19 1.94 23.13 20.22
C VAL A 19 2.60 21.79 19.86
N PRO A 20 3.69 21.38 20.55
CA PRO A 20 4.33 20.10 20.28
C PRO A 20 3.40 18.93 20.65
N VAL A 21 3.01 18.13 19.66
CA VAL A 21 2.25 16.89 19.87
C VAL A 21 3.22 15.82 20.35
N THR A 22 3.26 15.57 21.66
CA THR A 22 4.04 14.48 22.26
C THR A 22 3.19 13.22 22.32
N VAL A 23 3.74 12.09 21.88
CA VAL A 23 3.02 10.82 21.78
C VAL A 23 3.83 9.69 22.41
N PHE A 24 3.23 9.02 23.38
CA PHE A 24 3.64 7.69 23.84
C PHE A 24 2.42 6.75 23.84
N GLY A 25 2.56 5.50 23.41
CA GLY A 25 1.49 4.49 23.47
C GLY A 25 1.86 3.13 22.89
N SER A 26 1.31 2.07 23.48
CA SER A 26 1.34 0.69 22.96
C SER A 26 0.39 0.54 21.77
N ALA A 27 0.72 -0.36 20.83
CA ALA A 27 0.08 -0.52 19.52
C ALA A 27 -1.44 -0.76 19.55
N SER A 28 -2.02 -1.20 20.67
CA SER A 28 -3.45 -1.50 20.78
C SER A 28 -4.36 -0.30 21.08
N THR A 29 -3.81 0.90 21.35
CA THR A 29 -4.61 2.08 21.76
C THR A 29 -4.27 3.37 20.98
N ALA A 30 -3.52 3.24 19.89
CA ALA A 30 -3.07 4.38 19.10
C ALA A 30 -4.21 4.97 18.25
N ARG A 31 -4.68 6.18 18.60
CA ARG A 31 -5.44 7.00 17.66
C ARG A 31 -4.51 7.56 16.59
N TYR A 32 -4.82 7.34 15.32
CA TYR A 32 -4.08 7.88 14.19
C TYR A 32 -4.53 9.32 13.90
N VAL A 33 -3.59 10.25 13.74
CA VAL A 33 -3.87 11.63 13.35
C VAL A 33 -3.26 11.91 11.97
N ARG A 34 -4.04 12.52 11.08
CA ARG A 34 -3.54 13.08 9.82
C ARG A 34 -2.91 14.43 10.14
N VAL A 35 -1.62 14.55 9.87
CA VAL A 35 -0.86 15.80 10.00
C VAL A 35 -0.08 16.05 8.71
N SER A 36 0.18 17.32 8.41
CA SER A 36 1.13 17.64 7.34
C SER A 36 2.50 17.08 7.67
N LEU A 37 3.34 16.93 6.64
CA LEU A 37 4.73 16.55 6.87
C LEU A 37 5.38 17.53 7.86
N ASP A 38 5.21 18.84 7.64
CA ASP A 38 5.78 19.90 8.50
C ASP A 38 5.37 19.84 9.97
N ALA A 39 4.16 19.34 10.24
CA ALA A 39 3.63 19.19 11.60
C ALA A 39 4.08 17.89 12.28
N LEU A 40 4.86 17.03 11.62
CA LEU A 40 5.44 15.86 12.28
C LEU A 40 6.40 16.30 13.41
N PRO A 41 6.41 15.57 14.54
CA PRO A 41 7.43 15.77 15.57
C PRO A 41 8.83 15.50 14.98
N VAL A 42 9.88 15.88 15.71
CA VAL A 42 11.25 15.56 15.32
C VAL A 42 11.43 14.04 15.31
N LEU A 43 11.68 13.48 14.13
CA LEU A 43 11.89 12.05 13.92
C LEU A 43 13.27 11.84 13.29
N LYS A 44 14.00 10.83 13.75
CA LYS A 44 15.26 10.43 13.09
C LYS A 44 14.98 9.55 11.86
N THR A 45 13.92 8.75 11.94
CA THR A 45 13.66 7.73 10.94
C THR A 45 12.16 7.49 10.73
N ALA A 46 11.78 7.04 9.53
CA ALA A 46 10.42 6.68 9.19
C ALA A 46 10.34 5.39 8.36
N THR A 47 9.23 4.66 8.53
CA THR A 47 8.81 3.60 7.61
C THR A 47 7.58 4.10 6.87
N LEU A 48 7.63 4.06 5.54
CA LEU A 48 6.55 4.49 4.69
C LEU A 48 5.65 3.31 4.32
N ILE A 49 4.35 3.57 4.28
CA ILE A 49 3.36 2.64 3.74
C ILE A 49 2.71 3.36 2.57
N PHE A 50 2.96 2.88 1.36
CA PHE A 50 2.36 3.42 0.14
C PHE A 50 0.95 2.88 -0.05
N ASP A 51 0.07 3.70 -0.60
CA ASP A 51 -1.30 3.29 -0.91
C ASP A 51 -1.28 2.08 -1.84
N ALA A 52 -2.21 1.15 -1.65
CA ALA A 52 -2.27 -0.07 -2.45
C ALA A 52 -2.57 0.20 -3.93
N ARG A 53 -3.12 1.38 -4.24
CA ARG A 53 -3.36 1.83 -5.62
C ARG A 53 -2.08 2.28 -6.33
N ASP A 54 -1.06 2.69 -5.58
CA ASP A 54 0.19 3.21 -6.14
C ASP A 54 1.21 2.09 -6.43
N VAL A 55 1.00 0.90 -5.86
CA VAL A 55 1.95 -0.22 -5.96
C VAL A 55 1.30 -1.44 -6.59
N ASN A 56 1.81 -1.85 -7.73
CA ASN A 56 1.44 -3.10 -8.39
C ASN A 56 2.25 -4.26 -7.83
N LEU A 57 1.56 -5.31 -7.35
CA LEU A 57 2.17 -6.57 -6.93
C LEU A 57 2.08 -7.59 -8.05
N LEU A 58 3.22 -7.83 -8.71
CA LEU A 58 3.33 -8.68 -9.89
C LEU A 58 3.99 -10.02 -9.54
N LYS A 59 3.55 -11.09 -10.21
CA LYS A 59 4.19 -12.41 -10.13
C LYS A 59 4.86 -12.67 -11.47
N ALA A 60 6.18 -12.53 -11.52
CA ALA A 60 6.93 -12.64 -12.77
C ALA A 60 8.01 -13.73 -12.68
N VAL A 61 8.29 -14.41 -13.80
CA VAL A 61 9.40 -15.35 -13.90
C VAL A 61 10.70 -14.54 -14.00
N VAL A 62 11.51 -14.59 -12.96
CA VAL A 62 12.72 -13.79 -12.87
C VAL A 62 13.92 -14.64 -13.29
N PRO A 63 14.73 -14.20 -14.28
CA PRO A 63 15.90 -14.96 -14.71
C PRO A 63 16.91 -15.09 -13.55
N PRO A 64 17.79 -16.11 -13.57
CA PRO A 64 18.78 -16.37 -12.52
C PRO A 64 19.96 -15.39 -12.56
N LEU A 65 19.66 -14.09 -12.57
CA LEU A 65 20.59 -12.98 -12.48
C LEU A 65 20.62 -12.43 -11.05
N SER A 66 21.66 -11.66 -10.72
CA SER A 66 21.81 -11.03 -9.41
C SER A 66 22.25 -9.56 -9.53
N GLY A 67 21.99 -8.80 -8.46
CA GLY A 67 22.44 -7.42 -8.30
C GLY A 67 22.01 -6.52 -9.46
N ALA A 68 22.96 -5.74 -9.98
CA ALA A 68 22.72 -4.75 -11.02
C ALA A 68 22.17 -5.35 -12.33
N ARG A 69 22.62 -6.54 -12.72
CA ARG A 69 22.14 -7.20 -13.96
C ARG A 69 20.66 -7.56 -13.86
N LEU A 70 20.23 -7.99 -12.67
CA LEU A 70 18.82 -8.26 -12.44
C LEU A 70 17.99 -6.98 -12.46
N GLN A 71 18.48 -5.91 -11.83
CA GLN A 71 17.80 -4.60 -11.86
C GLN A 71 17.64 -4.05 -13.27
N GLN A 72 18.64 -4.23 -14.13
CA GLN A 72 18.57 -3.82 -15.55
C GLN A 72 17.60 -4.67 -16.37
N ALA A 73 17.44 -5.95 -16.03
CA ALA A 73 16.54 -6.86 -16.75
C ALA A 73 15.08 -6.74 -16.30
N LEU A 74 14.83 -6.27 -15.08
CA LEU A 74 13.49 -6.22 -14.50
C LEU A 74 12.45 -5.48 -15.35
N PRO A 75 12.73 -4.29 -15.90
CA PRO A 75 11.77 -3.59 -16.75
C PRO A 75 11.24 -4.45 -17.89
N ASN A 76 12.12 -5.20 -18.57
CA ASN A 76 11.75 -6.07 -19.68
C ASN A 76 10.98 -7.32 -19.20
N VAL A 77 11.28 -7.82 -18.00
CA VAL A 77 10.62 -9.00 -17.42
C VAL A 77 9.15 -8.73 -17.07
N VAL A 78 8.83 -7.48 -16.71
CA VAL A 78 7.48 -7.10 -16.27
C VAL A 78 6.75 -6.20 -17.26
N GLU A 79 7.31 -5.98 -18.45
CA GLU A 79 6.77 -5.10 -19.48
C GLU A 79 5.31 -5.44 -19.82
N ASP A 80 5.04 -6.71 -20.13
CA ASP A 80 3.70 -7.20 -20.47
C ASP A 80 2.69 -7.17 -19.31
N LEU A 81 3.16 -6.94 -18.08
CA LEU A 81 2.34 -6.90 -16.87
C LEU A 81 2.01 -5.46 -16.43
N LEU A 82 2.58 -4.45 -17.08
CA LEU A 82 2.41 -3.05 -16.74
C LEU A 82 1.67 -2.29 -17.84
N LEU A 83 0.78 -1.40 -17.42
CA LEU A 83 0.09 -0.48 -18.33
C LEU A 83 0.91 0.78 -18.66
N GLN A 84 1.93 1.07 -17.85
CA GLN A 84 2.81 2.23 -17.97
C GLN A 84 4.21 1.80 -18.42
N ASP A 85 5.03 2.76 -18.86
CA ASP A 85 6.42 2.51 -19.23
C ASP A 85 7.20 1.85 -18.07
N PRO A 86 7.75 0.64 -18.24
CA PRO A 86 8.54 -0.01 -17.20
C PRO A 86 9.79 0.79 -16.78
N GLN A 87 10.34 1.65 -17.64
CA GLN A 87 11.51 2.49 -17.33
C GLN A 87 11.17 3.68 -16.42
N SER A 88 9.89 4.06 -16.32
CA SER A 88 9.43 5.05 -15.35
C SER A 88 9.12 4.44 -13.98
N CYS A 89 9.17 3.11 -13.85
CA CYS A 89 8.91 2.42 -12.59
C CYS A 89 10.18 2.18 -11.76
N ALA A 90 10.01 2.14 -10.44
CA ALA A 90 10.96 1.57 -9.51
C ALA A 90 10.47 0.17 -9.08
N PHE A 91 11.41 -0.76 -8.89
CA PHE A 91 11.10 -2.16 -8.62
C PHE A 91 11.71 -2.65 -7.30
N ALA A 92 10.92 -3.41 -6.55
CA ALA A 92 11.39 -4.15 -5.38
C ALA A 92 11.09 -5.64 -5.54
N LEU A 93 12.08 -6.47 -5.23
CA LEU A 93 11.97 -7.92 -5.33
C LEU A 93 11.54 -8.52 -4.00
N GLY A 94 10.40 -9.20 -4.00
CA GLY A 94 9.89 -9.97 -2.86
C GLY A 94 10.52 -11.37 -2.77
N PRO A 95 9.90 -12.30 -2.04
CA PRO A 95 10.37 -13.69 -1.96
C PRO A 95 10.08 -14.47 -3.25
N ARG A 96 10.75 -15.62 -3.42
CA ARG A 96 10.41 -16.60 -4.46
C ARG A 96 9.08 -17.26 -4.11
N LEU A 97 8.23 -17.43 -5.12
CA LEU A 97 6.89 -18.00 -4.96
C LEU A 97 6.91 -19.52 -5.13
N ASP A 98 7.84 -20.03 -5.94
CA ASP A 98 7.97 -21.46 -6.25
C ASP A 98 9.39 -21.83 -6.72
N GLY A 99 9.54 -23.09 -7.15
CA GLY A 99 10.75 -23.63 -7.75
C GLY A 99 10.94 -23.29 -9.24
N GLU A 100 9.94 -22.68 -9.90
CA GLU A 100 9.98 -22.35 -11.34
C GLU A 100 10.58 -20.96 -11.60
N GLY A 101 11.10 -20.30 -10.56
CA GLY A 101 11.72 -18.98 -10.69
C GLY A 101 10.71 -17.83 -10.67
N ARG A 102 9.43 -18.08 -10.36
CA ARG A 102 8.47 -17.00 -10.14
C ARG A 102 8.79 -16.27 -8.85
N ARG A 103 8.77 -14.95 -8.92
CA ARG A 103 9.08 -14.05 -7.80
C ARG A 103 8.05 -12.95 -7.73
N LEU A 104 7.75 -12.52 -6.50
CA LEU A 104 7.00 -11.29 -6.30
C LEU A 104 7.86 -10.09 -6.73
N VAL A 105 7.29 -9.21 -7.53
CA VAL A 105 7.87 -7.93 -7.92
C VAL A 105 6.88 -6.83 -7.57
N ALA A 106 7.26 -5.90 -6.72
CA ALA A 106 6.50 -4.68 -6.49
C ALA A 106 6.98 -3.60 -7.46
N ALA A 107 6.05 -2.97 -8.18
CA ALA A 107 6.31 -1.87 -9.10
C ALA A 107 5.55 -0.62 -8.64
N ILE A 108 6.24 0.51 -8.60
CA ILE A 108 5.70 1.84 -8.24
C ILE A 108 6.28 2.86 -9.22
N ASP A 109 5.56 3.95 -9.51
CA ASP A 109 6.14 5.06 -10.26
C ASP A 109 7.39 5.60 -9.54
N ARG A 110 8.51 5.68 -10.26
CA ARG A 110 9.82 6.09 -9.70
C ARG A 110 9.81 7.54 -9.28
N GLY A 111 9.22 8.42 -10.08
CA GLY A 111 9.15 9.85 -9.77
C GLY A 111 8.37 10.12 -8.49
N TRP A 112 7.26 9.41 -8.30
CA TRP A 112 6.45 9.45 -7.10
C TRP A 112 7.22 8.94 -5.88
N LEU A 113 7.88 7.79 -5.99
CA LEU A 113 8.70 7.25 -4.90
C LEU A 113 9.81 8.22 -4.48
N GLU A 114 10.58 8.75 -5.43
CA GLU A 114 11.66 9.70 -5.19
C GLU A 114 11.13 11.02 -4.61
N PHE A 115 9.99 11.51 -5.10
CA PHE A 115 9.34 12.71 -4.58
C PHE A 115 8.97 12.55 -3.10
N VAL A 116 8.30 11.45 -2.75
CA VAL A 116 7.86 11.18 -1.37
C VAL A 116 9.07 10.95 -0.46
N VAL A 117 10.00 10.06 -0.83
CA VAL A 117 11.20 9.77 -0.03
C VAL A 117 12.03 11.04 0.18
N GLY A 118 12.28 11.79 -0.89
CA GLY A 118 13.03 13.04 -0.82
C GLY A 118 12.37 14.09 0.08
N ALA A 119 11.04 14.09 0.21
CA ALA A 119 10.36 14.99 1.14
C ALA A 119 10.71 14.71 2.61
N PHE A 120 10.85 13.45 3.00
CA PHE A 120 11.29 13.07 4.34
C PHE A 120 12.79 13.36 4.54
N GLU A 121 13.62 13.01 3.56
CA GLU A 121 15.08 13.17 3.65
C GLU A 121 15.51 14.64 3.74
N ARG A 122 14.83 15.55 3.01
CA ARG A 122 15.07 17.00 3.11
C ARG A 122 14.83 17.57 4.51
N ARG A 123 14.07 16.86 5.36
CA ARG A 123 13.82 17.23 6.77
C ARG A 123 14.74 16.50 7.74
N GLY A 124 15.75 15.78 7.25
CA GLY A 124 16.67 14.98 8.05
C GLY A 124 16.06 13.69 8.61
N ILE A 125 14.93 13.24 8.05
CA ILE A 125 14.28 11.98 8.44
C ILE A 125 14.72 10.89 7.47
N THR A 126 15.42 9.88 7.96
CA THR A 126 15.84 8.74 7.13
C THR A 126 14.67 7.77 6.90
N VAL A 127 14.35 7.49 5.64
CA VAL A 127 13.38 6.45 5.29
C VAL A 127 14.05 5.08 5.37
N GLN A 128 13.67 4.26 6.34
CA GLN A 128 14.26 2.93 6.55
C GLN A 128 13.66 1.87 5.62
N ALA A 129 12.37 2.00 5.32
CA ALA A 129 11.65 1.05 4.49
C ALA A 129 10.40 1.70 3.87
N ALA A 130 9.99 1.16 2.74
CA ALA A 130 8.76 1.48 2.04
C ALA A 130 7.98 0.19 1.79
N TRP A 131 6.74 0.12 2.26
CA TRP A 131 5.90 -1.07 2.15
C TRP A 131 4.63 -0.78 1.34
N PRO A 132 4.21 -1.70 0.47
CA PRO A 132 2.88 -1.67 -0.13
C PRO A 132 1.81 -1.93 0.94
N ALA A 133 0.78 -1.09 1.02
CA ALA A 133 -0.28 -1.22 2.02
C ALA A 133 -0.95 -2.60 2.01
N GLN A 134 -1.07 -3.24 0.83
CA GLN A 134 -1.61 -4.60 0.69
C GLN A 134 -0.91 -5.58 1.61
N LEU A 135 0.42 -5.51 1.73
CA LEU A 135 1.21 -6.50 2.47
C LEU A 135 1.34 -6.20 3.97
N VAL A 136 0.89 -5.02 4.41
CA VAL A 136 0.90 -4.63 5.83
C VAL A 136 -0.38 -5.09 6.54
N LEU A 137 -1.47 -5.32 5.80
CA LEU A 137 -2.74 -5.79 6.34
C LEU A 137 -2.57 -7.12 7.08
N GLN A 138 -3.01 -7.17 8.33
CA GLN A 138 -3.04 -8.41 9.10
C GLN A 138 -4.09 -9.34 8.47
N VAL A 139 -3.66 -10.56 8.14
CA VAL A 139 -4.54 -11.56 7.52
C VAL A 139 -5.25 -12.43 8.54
N GLY A 140 -6.49 -12.79 8.22
CA GLY A 140 -7.23 -13.81 8.96
C GLY A 140 -6.70 -15.23 8.70
N PRO A 141 -7.35 -16.25 9.30
CA PRO A 141 -6.99 -17.66 9.11
C PRO A 141 -7.03 -18.12 7.64
N ASP A 142 -7.90 -17.52 6.85
CA ASP A 142 -8.08 -17.74 5.40
C ASP A 142 -7.06 -16.96 4.55
N ARG A 143 -6.09 -16.29 5.18
CA ARG A 143 -5.07 -15.45 4.55
C ARG A 143 -5.64 -14.26 3.77
N THR A 144 -6.90 -13.92 4.02
CA THR A 144 -7.57 -12.78 3.39
C THR A 144 -7.73 -11.64 4.39
N ALA A 145 -7.72 -10.40 3.91
CA ALA A 145 -8.04 -9.22 4.70
C ALA A 145 -8.62 -8.13 3.80
N LEU A 146 -9.66 -7.46 4.27
CA LEU A 146 -10.22 -6.27 3.63
C LEU A 146 -10.12 -5.10 4.60
N ALA A 147 -9.63 -3.96 4.14
CA ALA A 147 -9.58 -2.74 4.92
C ALA A 147 -9.91 -1.51 4.08
N CYS A 148 -10.48 -0.51 4.76
CA CYS A 148 -10.65 0.82 4.22
C CYS A 148 -9.49 1.71 4.69
N LEU A 149 -8.68 2.19 3.76
CA LEU A 149 -7.55 3.07 4.02
C LEU A 149 -7.78 4.39 3.27
N ASN A 150 -7.90 5.49 4.02
CA ASN A 150 -8.27 6.79 3.46
C ASN A 150 -9.61 6.73 2.70
N ASP A 151 -9.57 7.02 1.40
CA ASP A 151 -10.68 6.98 0.44
C ASP A 151 -10.73 5.68 -0.40
N GLY A 152 -9.77 4.77 -0.18
CA GLY A 152 -9.62 3.52 -0.92
C GLY A 152 -9.94 2.28 -0.08
N LEU A 153 -10.17 1.18 -0.80
CA LEU A 153 -10.24 -0.16 -0.23
C LEU A 153 -9.00 -0.94 -0.64
N VAL A 154 -8.57 -1.82 0.27
CA VAL A 154 -7.45 -2.72 0.04
C VAL A 154 -7.88 -4.11 0.42
N LEU A 155 -7.78 -5.03 -0.54
CA LEU A 155 -8.03 -6.45 -0.35
C LEU A 155 -6.70 -7.19 -0.47
N ARG A 156 -6.37 -7.94 0.55
CA ARG A 156 -5.31 -8.94 0.53
C ARG A 156 -5.95 -10.30 0.39
N THR A 157 -5.56 -11.08 -0.61
CA THR A 157 -6.13 -12.42 -0.91
C THR A 157 -5.15 -13.55 -0.61
N GLY A 158 -3.94 -13.22 -0.16
CA GLY A 158 -2.96 -14.20 0.27
C GLY A 158 -1.75 -13.55 0.94
N LEU A 159 -0.73 -14.37 1.25
CA LEU A 159 0.47 -13.86 1.94
C LEU A 159 1.24 -12.82 1.13
N LEU A 160 1.15 -12.85 -0.19
CA LEU A 160 1.94 -12.01 -1.09
C LEU A 160 1.08 -11.47 -2.24
N ASP A 161 -0.23 -11.40 -2.03
CA ASP A 161 -1.20 -11.05 -3.05
C ASP A 161 -2.24 -10.09 -2.49
N GLY A 162 -2.56 -9.07 -3.27
CA GLY A 162 -3.54 -8.08 -2.89
C GLY A 162 -3.66 -6.96 -3.91
N ILE A 163 -4.79 -6.27 -3.85
CA ILE A 163 -5.17 -5.19 -4.75
C ILE A 163 -5.71 -4.02 -3.94
N GLY A 164 -5.58 -2.82 -4.49
CA GLY A 164 -6.22 -1.61 -3.97
C GLY A 164 -7.06 -0.94 -5.04
N TRP A 165 -8.16 -0.32 -4.65
CA TRP A 165 -8.99 0.48 -5.55
C TRP A 165 -9.62 1.67 -4.82
N GLY A 166 -9.99 2.69 -5.58
CA GLY A 166 -10.72 3.84 -5.03
C GLY A 166 -12.15 3.44 -4.68
N ALA A 167 -12.66 3.90 -3.54
CA ALA A 167 -14.06 3.70 -3.18
C ALA A 167 -14.83 5.02 -3.22
N SER A 168 -14.59 5.90 -2.25
CA SER A 168 -15.27 7.19 -2.18
C SER A 168 -14.64 8.10 -1.12
N SER A 169 -14.78 9.41 -1.28
CA SER A 169 -14.53 10.36 -0.20
C SER A 169 -15.62 10.33 0.89
N SER A 170 -16.84 9.86 0.57
CA SER A 170 -17.94 9.69 1.53
C SER A 170 -17.74 8.43 2.39
N ALA A 171 -17.88 8.58 3.71
CA ALA A 171 -17.80 7.46 4.63
C ALA A 171 -18.92 6.43 4.42
N ASP A 172 -20.13 6.91 4.12
CA ASP A 172 -21.29 6.05 3.92
C ASP A 172 -21.12 5.18 2.67
N LEU A 173 -20.66 5.77 1.56
CA LEU A 173 -20.39 5.04 0.32
C LEU A 173 -19.25 4.03 0.49
N ARG A 174 -18.24 4.34 1.32
CA ARG A 174 -17.20 3.34 1.65
C ARG A 174 -17.75 2.19 2.49
N ALA A 175 -18.60 2.48 3.47
CA ALA A 175 -19.23 1.44 4.28
C ALA A 175 -20.11 0.53 3.41
N GLU A 176 -20.90 1.12 2.51
CA GLU A 176 -21.71 0.38 1.53
C GLU A 176 -20.83 -0.51 0.64
N ALA A 177 -19.73 0.02 0.10
CA ALA A 177 -18.80 -0.76 -0.72
C ALA A 177 -18.17 -1.94 0.05
N ILE A 178 -17.84 -1.76 1.33
CA ILE A 178 -17.32 -2.86 2.18
C ILE A 178 -18.39 -3.92 2.41
N VAL A 179 -19.62 -3.51 2.73
CA VAL A 179 -20.74 -4.44 2.94
C VAL A 179 -21.01 -5.25 1.67
N ALA A 180 -21.03 -4.59 0.51
CA ALA A 180 -21.20 -5.25 -0.79
C ALA A 180 -20.07 -6.26 -1.08
N ALA A 181 -18.80 -5.89 -0.81
CA ALA A 181 -17.66 -6.77 -1.00
C ALA A 181 -17.73 -8.01 -0.09
N ILE A 182 -18.11 -7.85 1.18
CA ILE A 182 -18.27 -8.96 2.13
C ILE A 182 -19.43 -9.88 1.71
N ALA A 183 -20.56 -9.30 1.27
CA ALA A 183 -21.70 -10.08 0.79
C ALA A 183 -21.34 -10.89 -0.47
N ALA A 184 -20.54 -10.31 -1.38
CA ALA A 184 -20.07 -11.00 -2.58
C ALA A 184 -19.08 -12.14 -2.27
N ALA A 185 -18.21 -11.99 -1.25
CA ALA A 185 -17.23 -13.01 -0.89
C ALA A 185 -17.85 -14.35 -0.47
N GLY A 186 -19.07 -14.34 0.09
CA GLY A 186 -19.81 -15.55 0.47
C GLY A 186 -20.60 -16.19 -0.67
N THR A 187 -20.68 -15.53 -1.84
CA THR A 187 -21.45 -16.01 -2.99
C THR A 187 -20.49 -16.56 -4.03
N PRO A 188 -20.51 -17.87 -4.36
CA PRO A 188 -19.70 -18.38 -5.44
C PRO A 188 -20.11 -17.67 -6.74
N SER A 189 -19.21 -16.90 -7.33
CA SER A 189 -19.47 -16.36 -8.67
C SER A 189 -19.49 -17.53 -9.64
N ALA A 190 -20.57 -17.68 -10.40
CA ALA A 190 -20.55 -18.57 -11.56
C ALA A 190 -19.36 -18.16 -12.44
N PRO A 191 -18.56 -19.11 -12.96
CA PRO A 191 -17.47 -18.78 -13.87
C PRO A 191 -18.04 -18.00 -15.05
N PHE A 192 -17.33 -16.94 -15.45
CA PHE A 192 -17.69 -16.17 -16.63
C PHE A 192 -17.74 -17.11 -17.85
N ALA A 193 -18.94 -17.32 -18.39
CA ALA A 193 -19.13 -18.00 -19.66
C ALA A 193 -19.01 -16.93 -20.77
N PRO A 194 -17.99 -16.98 -21.64
CA PRO A 194 -17.91 -16.04 -22.75
C PRO A 194 -19.16 -16.18 -23.64
N PRO A 195 -19.63 -15.09 -24.26
CA PRO A 195 -20.70 -15.18 -25.24
C PRO A 195 -20.28 -16.13 -26.37
N ALA A 196 -21.22 -16.94 -26.86
CA ALA A 196 -20.98 -17.79 -28.01
C ALA A 196 -20.54 -16.92 -29.20
N PRO A 197 -19.57 -17.37 -30.02
CA PRO A 197 -19.20 -16.63 -31.22
C PRO A 197 -20.43 -16.51 -32.12
N ASP A 198 -20.70 -15.30 -32.61
CA ASP A 198 -21.72 -15.06 -33.63
C ASP A 198 -21.43 -15.96 -34.84
N ALA A 199 -22.41 -16.78 -35.23
CA ALA A 199 -22.32 -17.75 -36.33
C ALA A 199 -22.58 -17.10 -37.70
#